data_AF-A0A9E3KXD6-F1
#
_entry.id   AF-A0A9E3KXD6-F1
#
_cell.length_a   1.000
_cell.length_b   1.000
_cell.length_c   1.000
_cell.angle_alpha   90.00
_cell.angle_beta   90.00
_cell.angle_gamma   90.00
#
_symmetry.space_group_name_H-M   'P 1'
#
loop_
_entity.id
_entity.type
_entity.pdbx_description
1 polymer ?
#
loop_
_entity_poly.entity_id
_entity_poly.type
_entity_poly.pdbx_seq_one_letter_code
_entity_poly.pdbx_strand_id
1 'polypeptide(L)'
;MTVAAQAQQWPFELWHEGKIVLVSGDTLKGLVKYDLEQDLVQFNDQRENIVAYTSRKVLFFEIFDNTQKRYRNFFALPYAASNTNYLTPIFFELLVDGKMTLLTREALEYRTYSSPYYYGSYTRLVLVYRFYLMDEKGNINQFMGKKAELLSMMGRRADEVDRYMRQNRLKIEDPTDFTRTIAFYNSLF
;
A
#
# COMPACT_ATOMS: atom_id res chain seq x y z
N MET A 1 -28.42 1.28 -27.95
CA MET A 1 -27.05 0.92 -27.52
C MET A 1 -26.87 1.43 -26.11
N THR A 2 -27.00 0.55 -25.12
CA THR A 2 -26.78 0.84 -23.71
C THR A 2 -25.28 0.94 -23.46
N VAL A 3 -24.80 2.12 -23.10
CA VAL A 3 -23.45 2.30 -22.57
C VAL A 3 -23.42 1.60 -21.21
N ALA A 4 -22.88 0.40 -21.16
CA ALA A 4 -22.57 -0.24 -19.89
C ALA A 4 -21.57 0.67 -19.17
N ALA A 5 -21.97 1.23 -18.04
CA ALA A 5 -21.04 1.90 -17.14
C ALA A 5 -19.96 0.89 -16.76
N GLN A 6 -18.74 1.09 -17.22
CA GLN A 6 -17.61 0.29 -16.75
C GLN A 6 -17.49 0.59 -15.25
N ALA A 7 -17.84 -0.39 -14.41
CA ALA A 7 -17.58 -0.31 -12.99
C ALA A 7 -16.08 -0.09 -12.79
N GLN A 8 -15.72 0.83 -11.88
CA GLN A 8 -14.33 1.07 -11.53
C GLN A 8 -13.73 -0.25 -11.01
N GLN A 9 -12.85 -0.87 -11.79
CA GLN A 9 -12.12 -2.05 -11.34
C GLN A 9 -10.89 -1.60 -10.55
N TRP A 10 -10.64 -2.23 -9.41
CA TRP A 10 -9.47 -1.97 -8.57
C TRP A 10 -8.40 -3.05 -8.75
N PRO A 11 -7.11 -2.72 -8.54
CA PRO A 11 -6.02 -3.69 -8.75
C PRO A 11 -6.22 -4.99 -7.96
N PHE A 12 -6.62 -4.91 -6.70
CA PHE A 12 -6.86 -6.08 -5.84
C PHE A 12 -8.01 -7.00 -6.34
N GLU A 13 -8.87 -6.54 -7.25
CA GLU A 13 -9.93 -7.36 -7.84
C GLU A 13 -9.42 -8.26 -8.97
N LEU A 14 -8.22 -7.98 -9.50
CA LEU A 14 -7.66 -8.62 -10.67
C LEU A 14 -6.69 -9.75 -10.30
N TRP A 15 -6.51 -10.67 -11.24
CA TRP A 15 -5.44 -11.66 -11.19
C TRP A 15 -4.18 -11.10 -11.85
N HIS A 16 -3.05 -11.24 -11.16
CA HIS A 16 -1.75 -10.76 -11.61
C HIS A 16 -0.77 -11.90 -11.78
N GLU A 17 0.11 -11.81 -12.77
CA GLU A 17 1.29 -12.68 -12.78
C GLU A 17 2.19 -12.33 -11.61
N GLY A 18 2.68 -13.34 -10.89
CA GLY A 18 3.45 -13.10 -9.69
C GLY A 18 4.00 -14.35 -9.03
N LYS A 19 4.47 -14.16 -7.79
CA LYS A 19 4.97 -15.24 -6.94
C LYS A 19 4.61 -15.01 -5.48
N ILE A 20 4.48 -16.09 -4.72
CA ILE A 20 4.25 -16.09 -3.28
C ILE A 20 5.34 -16.93 -2.64
N VAL A 21 6.02 -16.39 -1.63
CA VAL A 21 6.98 -17.12 -0.81
C VAL A 21 6.33 -17.43 0.53
N LEU A 22 6.19 -18.73 0.82
CA LEU A 22 5.58 -19.22 2.05
C LEU A 22 6.60 -19.28 3.19
N VAL A 23 6.08 -19.27 4.42
CA VAL A 23 6.90 -19.47 5.64
C VAL A 23 7.55 -20.86 5.67
N SER A 24 6.99 -21.85 4.97
CA SER A 24 7.60 -23.17 4.77
C SER A 24 8.90 -23.13 3.96
N GLY A 25 9.17 -22.04 3.23
CA GLY A 25 10.26 -21.91 2.27
C GLY A 25 9.85 -22.17 0.82
N ASP A 26 8.63 -22.65 0.57
CA ASP A 26 8.13 -22.88 -0.78
C ASP A 26 7.89 -21.57 -1.54
N THR A 27 8.20 -21.57 -2.83
CA THR A 27 7.87 -20.46 -3.73
C THR A 27 6.87 -20.92 -4.78
N LEU A 28 5.68 -20.32 -4.75
CA LEU A 28 4.61 -20.55 -5.70
C LEU A 28 4.70 -19.49 -6.81
N LYS A 29 4.66 -19.89 -8.08
CA LYS A 29 4.68 -18.98 -9.24
C LYS A 29 3.44 -19.21 -10.09
N GLY A 30 2.74 -18.14 -10.43
CA GLY A 30 1.45 -18.26 -11.12
C GLY A 30 0.64 -16.98 -10.99
N LEU A 31 -0.68 -17.13 -11.02
CA LEU A 31 -1.59 -15.99 -10.86
C LEU A 31 -1.82 -15.73 -9.37
N VAL A 32 -1.69 -14.47 -8.99
CA VAL A 32 -1.82 -13.96 -7.63
C VAL A 32 -2.91 -12.91 -7.60
N LYS A 33 -3.83 -13.03 -6.66
CA LYS A 33 -4.83 -12.02 -6.32
C LYS A 33 -4.75 -11.76 -4.83
N TYR A 34 -4.94 -10.52 -4.40
CA TYR A 34 -4.72 -10.14 -3.00
C TYR A 34 -5.91 -9.38 -2.45
N ASP A 35 -6.09 -9.43 -1.13
CA ASP A 35 -7.02 -8.60 -0.37
C ASP A 35 -6.27 -8.15 0.88
N LEU A 36 -5.88 -6.87 0.90
CA LEU A 36 -5.16 -6.31 2.04
C LEU A 36 -6.08 -6.09 3.24
N GLU A 37 -7.37 -5.77 3.04
CA GLU A 37 -8.31 -5.56 4.15
C GLU A 37 -8.55 -6.84 4.93
N GLN A 38 -8.57 -7.99 4.24
CA GLN A 38 -8.73 -9.32 4.84
C GLN A 38 -7.41 -10.06 5.14
N ASP A 39 -6.27 -9.46 4.81
CA ASP A 39 -4.94 -10.07 4.92
C ASP A 39 -4.84 -11.45 4.24
N LEU A 40 -5.37 -11.53 3.02
CA LEU A 40 -5.46 -12.74 2.22
C LEU A 40 -4.71 -12.57 0.89
N VAL A 41 -4.04 -13.65 0.47
CA VAL A 41 -3.51 -13.79 -0.89
C VAL A 41 -3.99 -15.10 -1.49
N GLN A 42 -4.54 -15.04 -2.69
CA GLN A 42 -5.04 -16.17 -3.46
C GLN A 42 -4.03 -16.51 -4.55
N PHE A 43 -3.75 -17.80 -4.69
CA PHE A 43 -2.87 -18.36 -5.70
C PHE A 43 -3.65 -19.24 -6.65
N ASN A 44 -3.40 -19.11 -7.94
CA ASN A 44 -3.91 -19.98 -8.98
C ASN A 44 -2.74 -20.48 -9.84
N ASP A 45 -2.56 -21.80 -9.88
CA ASP A 45 -1.51 -22.52 -10.60
C ASP A 45 -1.76 -22.68 -12.11
N GLN A 46 -2.78 -21.98 -12.63
CA GLN A 46 -3.29 -22.06 -14.01
C GLN A 46 -3.93 -23.40 -14.37
N ARG A 47 -4.11 -24.31 -13.41
CA ARG A 47 -4.82 -25.60 -13.56
C ARG A 47 -6.16 -25.62 -12.83
N GLU A 48 -6.75 -24.43 -12.66
CA GLU A 48 -8.06 -24.17 -12.02
C GLU A 48 -8.13 -24.39 -10.50
N ASN A 49 -7.03 -24.74 -9.83
CA ASN A 49 -7.01 -24.81 -8.36
C ASN A 49 -6.70 -23.43 -7.76
N ILE A 50 -7.65 -22.88 -7.01
CA ILE A 50 -7.47 -21.64 -6.26
C ILE A 50 -7.22 -22.00 -4.79
N VAL A 51 -6.06 -21.57 -4.27
CA VAL A 51 -5.71 -21.73 -2.85
C VAL A 51 -5.53 -20.36 -2.22
N ALA A 52 -6.13 -20.16 -1.04
CA ALA A 52 -6.03 -18.92 -0.29
C ALA A 52 -5.06 -19.08 0.91
N TYR A 53 -4.17 -18.12 1.08
CA TYR A 53 -3.21 -18.05 2.18
C TYR A 53 -3.41 -16.77 2.99
N THR A 54 -3.42 -16.91 4.31
CA THR A 54 -3.36 -15.76 5.23
C THR A 54 -1.92 -15.27 5.37
N SER A 55 -1.75 -14.02 5.81
CA SER A 55 -0.46 -13.43 6.21
C SER A 55 0.41 -14.30 7.14
N ARG A 56 -0.19 -15.17 7.98
CA ARG A 56 0.55 -16.10 8.86
C ARG A 56 1.36 -17.19 8.12
N LYS A 57 1.00 -17.50 6.88
CA LYS A 57 1.63 -18.56 6.08
C LYS A 57 2.55 -18.01 4.99
N VAL A 58 2.58 -16.70 4.80
CA VAL A 58 3.27 -16.03 3.69
C VAL A 58 4.35 -15.12 4.27
N LEU A 59 5.55 -15.14 3.69
CA LEU A 59 6.62 -14.18 4.03
C LEU A 59 6.48 -12.92 3.19
N PHE A 60 6.39 -13.10 1.86
CA PHE A 60 6.15 -12.01 0.93
C PHE A 60 5.52 -12.55 -0.36
N PHE A 61 4.89 -11.66 -1.13
CA PHE A 61 4.46 -11.93 -2.48
C PHE A 61 4.77 -10.73 -3.39
N GLU A 62 4.90 -11.01 -4.68
CA GLU A 62 5.19 -10.02 -5.71
C GLU A 62 4.18 -10.22 -6.83
N ILE A 63 3.68 -9.11 -7.37
CA ILE A 63 2.80 -9.10 -8.54
C ILE A 63 3.33 -8.15 -9.60
N PHE A 64 3.05 -8.45 -10.86
CA PHE A 64 3.13 -7.48 -11.94
C PHE A 64 1.76 -6.83 -12.13
N ASP A 65 1.66 -5.55 -11.75
CA ASP A 65 0.45 -4.77 -11.92
C ASP A 65 0.35 -4.29 -13.37
N ASN A 66 -0.54 -4.92 -14.15
CA ASN A 66 -0.75 -4.60 -15.54
C ASN A 66 -1.38 -3.21 -15.77
N THR A 67 -2.04 -2.64 -14.76
CA THR A 67 -2.64 -1.30 -14.83
C THR A 67 -1.59 -0.21 -14.68
N GLN A 68 -0.58 -0.45 -13.82
CA GLN A 68 0.51 0.48 -13.54
C GLN A 68 1.81 0.14 -14.28
N LYS A 69 1.87 -1.01 -14.97
CA LYS A 69 3.05 -1.54 -15.67
C LYS A 69 4.31 -1.60 -14.77
N ARG A 70 4.14 -2.01 -13.51
CA ARG A 70 5.23 -2.13 -12.54
C ARG A 70 5.09 -3.36 -11.65
N TYR A 71 6.21 -3.82 -11.10
CA TYR A 71 6.21 -4.79 -10.02
C TYR A 71 5.83 -4.13 -8.70
N ARG A 72 5.04 -4.83 -7.89
CA ARG A 72 4.65 -4.44 -6.53
C ARG A 72 5.00 -5.58 -5.59
N ASN A 73 5.68 -5.24 -4.50
CA ASN A 73 6.16 -6.18 -3.50
C ASN A 73 5.36 -6.01 -2.22
N PHE A 74 4.91 -7.12 -1.65
CA PHE A 74 4.09 -7.14 -0.45
C PHE A 74 4.70 -8.06 0.59
N PHE A 75 4.81 -7.58 1.83
CA PHE A 75 5.43 -8.31 2.93
C PHE A 75 4.43 -8.55 4.04
N ALA A 76 4.48 -9.73 4.66
CA ALA A 76 3.75 -10.00 5.88
C ALA A 76 4.59 -9.54 7.08
N LEU A 77 4.24 -8.39 7.67
CA LEU A 77 4.99 -7.79 8.78
C LEU A 77 4.16 -7.78 10.06
N PRO A 78 4.78 -8.01 11.24
CA PRO A 78 4.08 -7.92 12.51
C PRO A 78 3.59 -6.50 12.78
N TYR A 79 2.29 -6.34 12.97
CA TYR A 79 1.67 -5.07 13.33
C TYR A 79 0.57 -5.29 14.36
N ALA A 80 0.43 -4.35 15.29
CA ALA A 80 -0.63 -4.34 16.28
C ALA A 80 -1.71 -3.36 15.83
N ALA A 81 -2.90 -3.87 15.53
CA ALA A 81 -4.06 -3.00 15.34
C ALA A 81 -4.35 -2.26 16.66
N SER A 82 -4.69 -0.97 16.54
CA SER A 82 -4.90 -0.03 17.65
C SER A 82 -5.67 -0.67 18.81
N ASN A 83 -5.11 -0.56 20.02
CA ASN A 83 -5.63 -1.09 21.31
C ASN A 83 -5.32 -2.57 21.64
N THR A 84 -4.44 -3.23 20.90
CA THR A 84 -3.94 -4.56 21.28
C THR A 84 -2.41 -4.56 21.38
N ASN A 85 -1.83 -5.19 22.41
CA ASN A 85 -0.38 -5.42 22.47
C ASN A 85 0.05 -6.67 21.66
N TYR A 86 -0.85 -7.22 20.86
CA TYR A 86 -0.63 -8.48 20.15
C TYR A 86 -0.23 -8.18 18.70
N LEU A 87 1.02 -8.50 18.37
CA LEU A 87 1.54 -8.37 17.02
C LEU A 87 1.07 -9.56 16.19
N THR A 88 0.39 -9.27 15.08
CA THR A 88 0.04 -10.27 14.08
C THR A 88 0.63 -9.88 12.73
N PRO A 89 1.12 -10.83 11.92
CA PRO A 89 1.54 -10.52 10.57
C PRO A 89 0.32 -10.03 9.79
N ILE A 90 0.48 -8.91 9.09
CA ILE A 90 -0.49 -8.38 8.12
C ILE A 90 0.27 -7.96 6.86
N PHE A 91 -0.42 -7.85 5.73
CA PHE A 91 0.25 -7.53 4.47
C PHE A 91 0.47 -6.03 4.29
N PHE A 92 1.66 -5.63 3.86
CA PHE A 92 1.98 -4.27 3.45
C PHE A 92 2.60 -4.27 2.07
N GLU A 93 2.21 -3.35 1.19
CA GLU A 93 3.01 -3.04 0.01
C GLU A 93 4.23 -2.21 0.42
N LEU A 94 5.40 -2.60 -0.06
CA LEU A 94 6.63 -1.83 0.08
C LEU A 94 6.74 -0.80 -1.05
N LEU A 95 6.77 0.48 -0.68
CA LEU A 95 6.95 1.57 -1.65
C LEU A 95 8.41 2.00 -1.77
N VAL A 96 9.11 2.15 -0.63
CA VAL A 96 10.53 2.53 -0.56
C VAL A 96 11.15 1.93 0.68
N ASP A 97 12.38 1.45 0.54
CA ASP A 97 13.23 0.95 1.62
C ASP A 97 14.41 1.91 1.88
N GLY A 98 14.99 1.86 3.08
CA GLY A 98 16.13 2.67 3.51
C GLY A 98 16.06 3.03 5.00
N LYS A 99 16.68 4.16 5.38
CA LYS A 99 16.69 4.67 6.77
C LYS A 99 15.28 4.74 7.38
N MET A 100 14.32 5.16 6.57
CA MET A 100 12.90 5.07 6.86
C MET A 100 12.22 4.33 5.73
N THR A 101 11.56 3.23 6.05
CA THR A 101 10.81 2.43 5.09
C THR A 101 9.38 2.95 4.98
N LEU A 102 8.92 3.17 3.75
CA LEU A 102 7.55 3.56 3.45
C LEU A 102 6.75 2.33 3.00
N LEU A 103 5.71 2.03 3.77
CA LEU A 103 4.76 0.96 3.52
C LEU A 103 3.38 1.55 3.23
N THR A 104 2.55 0.81 2.48
CA THR A 104 1.17 1.22 2.22
C THR A 104 0.20 0.04 2.26
N ARG A 105 -1.07 0.35 2.56
CA ARG A 105 -2.21 -0.55 2.43
C ARG A 105 -3.35 0.15 1.71
N GLU A 106 -3.90 -0.53 0.72
CA GLU A 106 -5.13 -0.13 0.03
C GLU A 106 -6.34 -0.34 0.96
N ALA A 107 -7.30 0.57 0.90
CA ALA A 107 -8.60 0.44 1.55
C ALA A 107 -9.68 1.10 0.70
N LEU A 108 -10.93 0.70 0.91
CA LEU A 108 -12.08 1.33 0.24
C LEU A 108 -12.80 2.28 1.20
N GLU A 109 -13.04 3.51 0.73
CA GLU A 109 -13.79 4.51 1.51
C GLU A 109 -14.88 5.17 0.68
N TYR A 110 -16.04 5.39 1.29
CA TYR A 110 -17.09 6.21 0.71
C TYR A 110 -16.73 7.69 0.89
N ARG A 111 -16.61 8.42 -0.22
CA ARG A 111 -16.43 9.88 -0.21
C ARG A 111 -17.64 10.59 -0.79
N THR A 112 -18.15 11.55 -0.05
CA THR A 112 -19.26 12.40 -0.45
C THR A 112 -18.73 13.69 -1.07
N TYR A 113 -19.21 13.99 -2.27
CA TYR A 113 -18.84 15.18 -3.02
C TYR A 113 -20.07 16.08 -3.19
N SER A 114 -19.85 17.39 -3.00
CA SER A 114 -20.84 18.40 -3.38
C SER A 114 -20.71 18.69 -4.87
N SER A 115 -21.80 18.56 -5.62
CA SER A 115 -21.80 18.92 -7.04
C SER A 115 -22.47 20.28 -7.22
N PRO A 116 -21.81 21.25 -7.86
CA PRO A 116 -22.48 22.48 -8.29
C PRO A 116 -23.47 22.25 -9.45
N TYR A 117 -23.32 21.13 -10.18
CA TYR A 117 -24.09 20.81 -11.38
C TYR A 117 -25.28 19.88 -11.12
N TYR A 118 -25.32 19.21 -9.97
CA TYR A 118 -26.47 18.43 -9.51
C TYR A 118 -27.01 19.07 -8.23
N TYR A 119 -28.33 19.18 -8.11
CA TYR A 119 -28.96 19.64 -6.86
C TYR A 119 -28.79 18.54 -5.79
N GLY A 120 -27.63 18.50 -5.12
CA GLY A 120 -27.35 17.54 -4.06
C GLY A 120 -25.88 17.14 -3.90
N SER A 121 -25.65 16.25 -2.93
CA SER A 121 -24.38 15.55 -2.75
C SER A 121 -24.48 14.15 -3.34
N TYR A 122 -23.37 13.63 -3.85
CA TYR A 122 -23.28 12.23 -4.27
C TYR A 122 -22.12 11.55 -3.56
N THR A 123 -22.33 10.28 -3.21
CA THR A 123 -21.33 9.46 -2.54
C THR A 123 -20.79 8.44 -3.53
N ARG A 124 -19.48 8.30 -3.62
CA ARG A 124 -18.82 7.26 -4.41
C ARG A 124 -17.80 6.52 -3.58
N LEU A 125 -17.62 5.24 -3.89
CA LEU A 125 -16.58 4.41 -3.32
C LEU A 125 -15.26 4.71 -4.03
N VAL A 126 -14.21 4.99 -3.26
CA VAL A 126 -12.89 5.31 -3.79
C VAL A 126 -11.82 4.43 -3.14
N LEU A 127 -10.78 4.13 -3.91
CA LEU A 127 -9.56 3.51 -3.42
C LEU A 127 -8.73 4.57 -2.68
N VAL A 128 -8.38 4.30 -1.43
CA VAL A 128 -7.51 5.14 -0.61
C VAL A 128 -6.27 4.35 -0.18
N TYR A 129 -5.20 5.08 0.12
CA TYR A 129 -3.94 4.52 0.58
C TYR A 129 -3.68 4.95 2.02
N ARG A 130 -3.49 3.97 2.90
CA ARG A 130 -3.05 4.18 4.28
C ARG A 130 -1.54 3.95 4.33
N PHE A 131 -0.80 4.98 4.68
CA PHE A 131 0.65 4.90 4.76
C PHE A 131 1.13 4.52 6.15
N TYR A 132 2.24 3.81 6.19
CA TYR A 132 2.92 3.41 7.43
C TYR A 132 4.41 3.66 7.25
N LEU A 133 5.05 4.15 8.31
CA LEU A 133 6.48 4.41 8.36
C LEU A 133 7.11 3.40 9.31
N MET A 134 8.12 2.70 8.81
CA MET A 134 8.89 1.73 9.58
C MET A 134 10.31 2.25 9.79
N ASP A 135 10.76 2.25 11.04
CA ASP A 135 12.14 2.61 11.39
C ASP A 135 13.10 1.41 11.23
N GLU A 136 14.40 1.66 11.35
CA GLU A 136 15.43 0.60 11.26
C GLU A 136 15.33 -0.47 12.35
N LYS A 137 14.59 -0.21 13.44
CA LYS A 137 14.36 -1.17 14.51
C LYS A 137 13.15 -2.07 14.22
N GLY A 138 12.44 -1.82 13.10
CA GLY A 138 11.23 -2.54 12.70
C GLY A 138 9.96 -2.02 13.37
N ASN A 139 9.98 -0.85 14.02
CA ASN A 139 8.77 -0.26 14.58
C ASN A 139 7.94 0.37 13.45
N ILE A 140 6.74 -0.17 13.24
CA ILE A 140 5.81 0.30 12.21
C ILE A 140 4.76 1.22 12.86
N ASN A 141 4.66 2.45 12.39
CA ASN A 141 3.65 3.41 12.82
C ASN A 141 2.79 3.86 11.64
N GLN A 142 1.47 3.93 11.84
CA GLN A 142 0.58 4.47 10.81
C GLN A 142 0.78 5.99 10.70
N PHE A 143 0.98 6.46 9.47
CA PHE A 143 1.14 7.88 9.20
C PHE A 143 -0.22 8.53 8.95
N MET A 144 -0.60 9.47 9.83
CA MET A 144 -1.92 10.11 9.81
C MET A 144 -2.02 11.32 8.84
N GLY A 145 -1.04 11.51 7.95
CA GLY A 145 -1.04 12.60 6.98
C GLY A 145 -0.59 13.96 7.54
N LYS A 146 -0.04 14.02 8.76
CA LYS A 146 0.42 15.27 9.36
C LYS A 146 1.86 15.58 8.94
N LYS A 147 2.04 16.55 8.05
CA LYS A 147 3.38 16.99 7.60
C LYS A 147 4.32 17.35 8.75
N ALA A 148 3.83 18.02 9.80
CA ALA A 148 4.65 18.38 10.96
C ALA A 148 5.21 17.15 11.69
N GLU A 149 4.42 16.08 11.79
CA GLU A 149 4.83 14.80 12.38
C GLU A 149 5.91 14.13 11.52
N LEU A 150 5.70 14.10 10.19
CA LEU A 150 6.69 13.58 9.25
C LEU A 150 8.04 14.29 9.40
N LEU A 151 8.03 15.63 9.39
CA LEU A 151 9.25 16.43 9.53
C LEU A 151 9.90 16.23 10.90
N SER A 152 9.11 16.07 11.96
CA SER A 152 9.64 15.75 13.29
C SER A 152 10.38 14.41 13.30
N MET A 153 9.87 13.39 12.60
CA MET A 153 10.53 12.08 12.48
C MET A 153 11.85 12.16 11.68
N MET A 154 11.96 13.09 10.74
CA MET A 154 13.17 13.29 9.92
C MET A 154 14.31 14.01 10.66
N GLY A 155 14.02 14.64 11.81
CA GLY A 155 15.01 15.26 12.69
C GLY A 155 15.89 16.29 11.95
N ARG A 156 17.22 16.09 11.97
CA ARG A 156 18.19 17.04 11.40
C ARG A 156 18.06 17.25 9.88
N ARG A 157 17.45 16.30 9.16
CA ARG A 157 17.26 16.39 7.69
C ARG A 157 15.92 17.02 7.31
N ALA A 158 15.09 17.40 8.28
CA ALA A 158 13.75 17.92 8.05
C ALA A 158 13.73 19.13 7.11
N ASP A 159 14.65 20.09 7.29
CA ASP A 159 14.72 21.30 6.47
C ASP A 159 15.06 21.01 5.01
N GLU A 160 15.95 20.03 4.77
CA GLU A 160 16.33 19.59 3.42
C GLU A 160 15.15 18.93 2.71
N VAL A 161 14.43 18.06 3.42
CA VAL A 161 13.25 17.37 2.87
C VAL A 161 12.09 18.34 2.65
N ASP A 162 11.81 19.25 3.58
CA ASP A 162 10.75 20.25 3.41
C ASP A 162 11.01 21.14 2.19
N ARG A 163 12.26 21.54 1.98
CA ARG A 163 12.68 22.30 0.79
C ARG A 163 12.43 21.49 -0.49
N TYR A 164 12.85 20.23 -0.51
CA TYR A 164 12.65 19.33 -1.66
C TYR A 164 11.16 19.16 -1.98
N MET A 165 10.32 18.91 -0.98
CA MET A 165 8.87 18.79 -1.13
C MET A 165 8.25 20.06 -1.73
N ARG A 166 8.62 21.24 -1.22
CA ARG A 166 8.09 22.52 -1.71
C ARG A 166 8.50 22.80 -3.16
N GLN A 167 9.77 22.57 -3.49
CA GLN A 167 10.30 22.79 -4.84
C GLN A 167 9.63 21.89 -5.88
N ASN A 168 9.35 20.64 -5.51
CA ASN A 168 8.74 19.64 -6.38
C ASN A 168 7.21 19.57 -6.25
N ARG A 169 6.61 20.38 -5.36
CA ARG A 169 5.16 20.41 -5.06
C ARG A 169 4.58 19.06 -4.66
N LEU A 170 5.35 18.27 -3.91
CA LEU A 170 5.00 16.90 -3.52
C LEU A 170 3.86 16.88 -2.50
N LYS A 171 2.94 15.94 -2.69
CA LYS A 171 1.82 15.67 -1.78
C LYS A 171 2.05 14.36 -1.02
N ILE A 172 1.90 14.41 0.30
CA ILE A 172 2.09 13.22 1.16
C ILE A 172 0.89 12.27 1.14
N GLU A 173 -0.22 12.72 0.57
CA GLU A 173 -1.44 11.94 0.34
C GLU A 173 -1.37 11.12 -0.95
N ASP A 174 -0.46 11.47 -1.87
CA ASP A 174 -0.25 10.74 -3.12
C ASP A 174 0.87 9.70 -2.95
N PRO A 175 0.66 8.42 -3.29
CA PRO A 175 1.67 7.39 -3.12
C PRO A 175 2.97 7.66 -3.85
N THR A 176 2.91 8.22 -5.07
CA THR A 176 4.10 8.45 -5.90
C THR A 176 4.94 9.59 -5.32
N ASP A 177 4.29 10.71 -5.00
CA ASP A 177 4.95 11.87 -4.41
C ASP A 177 5.49 11.58 -2.99
N PHE A 178 4.76 10.78 -2.20
CA PHE A 178 5.23 10.41 -0.88
C PHE A 178 6.43 9.46 -0.98
N THR A 179 6.40 8.50 -1.91
CA THR A 179 7.55 7.64 -2.22
C THR A 179 8.78 8.48 -2.59
N ARG A 180 8.62 9.49 -3.45
CA ARG A 180 9.72 10.42 -3.81
C ARG A 180 10.25 11.18 -2.61
N THR A 181 9.36 11.62 -1.72
CA THR A 181 9.75 12.34 -0.49
C THR A 181 10.60 11.46 0.42
N ILE A 182 10.16 10.21 0.68
CA ILE A 182 10.91 9.29 1.54
C ILE A 182 12.19 8.80 0.87
N ALA A 183 12.18 8.54 -0.44
CA ALA A 183 13.38 8.20 -1.20
C ALA A 183 14.44 9.30 -1.10
N PHE A 184 14.04 10.56 -1.22
CA PHE A 184 14.94 11.69 -1.05
C PHE A 184 15.52 11.73 0.37
N TYR A 185 14.68 11.61 1.40
CA TYR A 185 15.17 11.52 2.79
C TYR A 185 16.19 10.39 2.98
N ASN A 186 15.91 9.20 2.45
CA ASN A 186 16.79 8.03 2.57
C ASN A 186 18.15 8.24 1.87
N SER A 187 18.19 9.05 0.80
CA SER A 187 19.44 9.38 0.09
C SER A 187 20.39 10.33 0.86
N LEU A 188 19.98 10.86 2.02
CA LEU A 188 20.77 11.79 2.84
C LEU A 188 21.65 11.07 3.90
N PHE A 189 21.74 9.74 3.80
CA PHE A 189 22.50 8.82 4.66
C PHE A 189 23.40 7.93 3.79
#